data_AF-A0A1S9PDP7-F1
#
_entry.id   AF-A0A1S9PDP7-F1
#
_cell.length_a   1.000
_cell.length_b   1.000
_cell.length_c   1.000
_cell.angle_alpha   90.00
_cell.angle_beta   90.00
_cell.angle_gamma   90.00
#
_symmetry.space_group_name_H-M   'P 1'
#
loop_
_entity.id
_entity.type
_entity.pdbx_description
1 polymer ?
#
loop_
_entity_poly.entity_id
_entity_poly.type
_entity_poly.pdbx_seq_one_letter_code
_entity_poly.pdbx_strand_id
1 'polypeptide(L)'
;MIVRSINNYPHIKVLCRFFNSLSNTVELRDDETLAVTSGEFNGLTFAFEMGVCNVSTCNGSICFDFGKGFDTEALMQGLVKHHIIKCVELS
;
A
#
# COMPACT_ATOMS: atom_id res chain seq x y z
N MET A 1 -21.50 -0.04 10.13
CA MET A 1 -20.12 -0.44 9.79
C MET A 1 -19.45 0.75 9.11
N ILE A 2 -19.06 1.77 9.88
CA ILE A 2 -18.56 3.07 9.37
C ILE A 2 -17.24 3.48 10.05
N VAL A 3 -16.97 2.94 11.25
CA VAL A 3 -15.82 3.33 12.08
C VAL A 3 -14.48 2.81 11.55
N ARG A 4 -14.46 1.69 10.81
CA ARG A 4 -13.22 1.08 10.30
C ARG A 4 -12.62 1.87 9.13
N SER A 5 -13.46 2.23 8.16
CA SER A 5 -13.06 3.03 7.00
C SER A 5 -12.46 4.40 7.39
N ILE A 6 -12.92 5.01 8.49
CA ILE A 6 -12.38 6.29 8.98
C ILE A 6 -10.92 6.17 9.44
N ASN A 7 -10.56 5.05 10.10
CA ASN A 7 -9.21 4.87 10.63
C ASN A 7 -8.19 4.55 9.53
N ASN A 8 -8.62 3.88 8.46
CA ASN A 8 -7.75 3.50 7.35
C ASN A 8 -7.61 4.60 6.28
N TYR A 9 -8.58 5.52 6.19
CA TYR A 9 -8.61 6.58 5.20
C TYR A 9 -7.33 7.45 5.16
N PRO A 10 -6.70 7.84 6.29
CA PRO A 10 -5.42 8.55 6.26
C PRO A 10 -4.31 7.76 5.58
N HIS A 11 -4.21 6.45 5.83
CA HIS A 11 -3.18 5.58 5.26
C HIS A 11 -3.35 5.42 3.75
N ILE A 12 -4.59 5.16 3.33
CA ILE A 12 -4.97 5.08 1.92
C ILE A 12 -4.60 6.40 1.21
N LYS A 13 -4.95 7.55 1.80
CA LYS A 13 -4.67 8.86 1.21
C LYS A 13 -3.16 9.14 1.07
N VAL A 14 -2.35 8.71 2.04
CA VAL A 14 -0.88 8.82 1.97
C VAL A 14 -0.34 7.97 0.82
N LEU A 15 -0.77 6.71 0.71
CA LEU A 15 -0.36 5.84 -0.40
C LEU A 15 -0.79 6.39 -1.76
N CYS A 16 -2.01 6.89 -1.88
CA CYS A 16 -2.47 7.50 -3.13
C CYS A 16 -1.56 8.65 -3.56
N ARG A 17 -1.18 9.53 -2.62
CA ARG A 17 -0.27 10.65 -2.90
C ARG A 17 1.13 10.15 -3.31
N PHE A 18 1.65 9.18 -2.58
CA PHE A 18 2.94 8.57 -2.86
C PHE A 18 2.97 7.98 -4.27
N PHE A 19 2.04 7.09 -4.61
CA PHE A 19 2.02 6.46 -5.94
C PHE A 19 1.77 7.46 -7.07
N ASN A 20 0.89 8.43 -6.87
CA ASN A 20 0.66 9.49 -7.85
C ASN A 20 1.92 10.34 -8.07
N SER A 21 2.72 10.62 -7.03
CA SER A 21 4.00 11.34 -7.19
C SER A 21 5.03 10.56 -8.01
N LEU A 22 4.92 9.23 -8.03
CA LEU A 22 5.76 8.33 -8.83
C LEU A 22 5.15 8.01 -10.20
N SER A 23 4.19 8.81 -10.68
CA SER A 23 3.50 8.61 -11.97
C SER A 23 2.77 7.27 -12.11
N ASN A 24 2.35 6.66 -10.99
CA ASN A 24 1.48 5.48 -10.98
C ASN A 24 0.01 5.92 -10.90
N THR A 25 -0.91 5.10 -11.41
CA THR A 25 -2.35 5.28 -11.16
C THR A 25 -2.81 4.31 -10.10
N VAL A 26 -3.67 4.78 -9.21
CA VAL A 26 -4.28 3.96 -8.16
C VAL A 26 -5.80 3.99 -8.26
N GLU A 27 -6.42 2.88 -7.87
CA GLU A 27 -7.86 2.69 -7.83
C GLU A 27 -8.25 2.19 -6.43
N LEU A 28 -9.22 2.84 -5.81
CA LEU A 28 -9.83 2.36 -4.57
C LEU A 28 -10.93 1.37 -4.94
N ARG A 29 -10.71 0.07 -4.69
CA ARG A 29 -11.67 -1.00 -5.07
C ARG A 29 -12.84 -1.11 -4.10
N ASP A 30 -12.58 -0.86 -2.83
CA ASP A 30 -13.54 -0.78 -1.74
C ASP A 30 -13.02 0.18 -0.67
N ASP A 31 -13.76 0.38 0.42
CA ASP A 31 -13.41 1.33 1.48
C ASP A 31 -12.06 1.07 2.17
N GLU A 32 -11.46 -0.12 1.99
CA GLU A 32 -10.27 -0.58 2.69
C GLU A 32 -9.17 -1.12 1.74
N THR A 33 -9.42 -1.16 0.42
CA THR A 33 -8.52 -1.79 -0.56
C THR A 33 -8.09 -0.83 -1.67
N LEU A 34 -6.80 -0.49 -1.70
CA LEU A 34 -6.15 0.31 -2.73
C LEU A 34 -5.38 -0.57 -3.71
N ALA A 35 -5.64 -0.47 -5.01
CA ALA A 35 -4.89 -1.15 -6.05
C ALA A 35 -4.08 -0.16 -6.88
N VAL A 36 -2.85 -0.53 -7.25
CA VAL A 36 -2.04 0.20 -8.24
C VAL A 36 -2.31 -0.42 -9.61
N THR A 37 -2.89 0.37 -10.52
CA THR A 37 -3.42 -0.11 -11.80
C THR A 37 -2.58 0.31 -13.01
N SER A 38 -1.59 1.18 -12.82
CA SER A 38 -0.63 1.55 -13.85
C SER A 38 0.69 2.03 -13.25
N GLY A 39 1.74 2.05 -14.08
CA GLY A 39 3.09 2.47 -13.69
C GLY A 39 3.97 1.30 -13.25
N GLU A 40 5.09 1.63 -12.62
CA GLU A 40 6.12 0.67 -12.21
C GLU A 40 5.64 -0.30 -11.12
N PHE A 41 4.72 0.15 -10.27
CA PHE A 41 4.15 -0.64 -9.18
C PHE A 41 2.82 -1.31 -9.55
N ASN A 42 2.48 -1.38 -10.84
CA ASN A 42 1.26 -2.00 -11.32
C ASN A 42 1.12 -3.45 -10.82
N GLY A 43 -0.08 -3.79 -10.35
CA GLY A 43 -0.41 -5.11 -9.82
C GLY A 43 -0.24 -5.23 -8.30
N LEU A 44 0.24 -4.19 -7.62
CA LEU A 44 0.16 -4.13 -6.15
C LEU A 44 -1.25 -3.85 -5.68
N THR A 45 -1.67 -4.57 -4.64
CA THR A 45 -2.93 -4.31 -3.92
C THR A 45 -2.66 -4.22 -2.43
N PHE A 46 -3.18 -3.19 -1.78
CA PHE A 46 -3.03 -2.87 -0.36
C PHE A 46 -4.40 -2.96 0.30
N ALA A 47 -4.62 -3.99 1.11
CA ALA A 47 -5.84 -4.16 1.91
C ALA A 47 -5.55 -3.79 3.36
N PHE A 48 -6.27 -2.78 3.87
CA PHE A 48 -6.08 -2.23 5.19
C PHE A 48 -7.07 -2.85 6.18
N GLU A 49 -6.56 -3.50 7.21
CA GLU A 49 -7.35 -4.03 8.32
C GLU A 49 -6.86 -3.41 9.64
N MET A 50 -7.58 -3.62 10.74
CA MET A 50 -7.29 -2.96 12.03
C MET A 50 -5.83 -3.11 12.47
N GLY A 51 -5.03 -2.08 12.22
CA GLY A 51 -3.60 -2.03 12.58
C GLY A 51 -2.66 -2.75 11.62
N VAL A 52 -3.15 -3.30 10.50
CA VAL A 52 -2.33 -4.05 9.55
C VAL A 52 -2.63 -3.67 8.10
N CYS A 53 -1.67 -3.91 7.20
CA CYS A 53 -1.89 -3.87 5.76
C CYS A 53 -1.35 -5.11 5.08
N ASN A 54 -2.24 -5.78 4.38
CA ASN A 54 -1.93 -6.90 3.53
C ASN A 54 -1.60 -6.35 2.14
N VAL A 55 -0.33 -6.46 1.76
CA VAL A 55 0.13 -6.13 0.42
C VAL A 55 0.21 -7.41 -0.40
N SER A 56 -0.43 -7.41 -1.56
CA SER A 56 -0.46 -8.56 -2.46
C SER A 56 -0.02 -8.18 -3.87
N THR A 57 0.62 -9.14 -4.53
CA THR A 57 1.01 -9.14 -5.94
C THR A 57 0.50 -10.41 -6.60
N CYS A 58 0.67 -10.53 -7.92
CA CYS A 58 0.46 -11.79 -8.63
C CYS A 58 1.34 -12.95 -8.12
N ASN A 59 2.45 -12.66 -7.44
CA ASN A 59 3.46 -13.66 -7.05
C ASN A 59 3.48 -13.97 -5.54
N GLY A 60 2.68 -13.27 -4.73
CA GLY A 60 2.65 -13.48 -3.29
C GLY A 60 2.07 -12.32 -2.51
N SER A 61 1.93 -12.53 -1.20
CA SER A 61 1.39 -11.54 -0.26
C SER A 61 2.25 -11.44 0.99
N ILE A 62 2.29 -10.25 1.58
CA ILE A 62 2.93 -9.97 2.85
C ILE A 62 2.00 -9.10 3.71
N CYS A 63 1.99 -9.37 5.01
CA CYS A 63 1.26 -8.58 5.99
C CYS A 63 2.23 -7.67 6.74
N PHE A 64 1.89 -6.39 6.83
CA PHE A 64 2.60 -5.38 7.59
C PHE A 64 1.79 -4.95 8.79
N ASP A 65 2.33 -5.12 9.98
CA ASP A 65 1.77 -4.58 11.21
C ASP A 65 2.23 -3.14 11.41
N PHE A 66 1.29 -2.22 11.56
CA PHE A 66 1.55 -0.81 11.76
C PHE A 66 1.88 -0.45 13.21
N GLY A 67 1.67 -1.34 14.18
CA GLY A 67 2.01 -1.12 15.58
C GLY A 67 1.55 0.26 16.09
N LYS A 68 2.49 1.20 16.23
CA LYS A 68 2.25 2.58 16.73
C LYS A 68 2.02 3.64 15.63
N GLY A 69 2.13 3.31 14.35
CA GLY A 69 1.94 4.26 13.26
C GLY A 69 2.23 3.70 11.87
N PHE A 70 1.52 4.23 10.88
CA PHE A 70 1.74 3.92 9.47
C PHE A 70 2.89 4.75 8.90
N ASP A 71 3.89 4.07 8.33
CA ASP A 71 5.01 4.68 7.62
C ASP A 71 5.12 4.06 6.22
N THR A 72 4.96 4.90 5.20
CA THR A 72 5.05 4.47 3.79
C THR A 72 6.47 4.08 3.40
N GLU A 73 7.49 4.74 3.94
CA GLU A 73 8.88 4.40 3.64
C GLU A 73 9.22 3.02 4.21
N ALA A 74 8.86 2.75 5.48
CA ALA A 74 9.06 1.45 6.10
C ALA A 74 8.30 0.34 5.37
N LEU A 75 7.07 0.62 4.91
CA LEU A 75 6.28 -0.29 4.09
C LEU A 75 7.02 -0.63 2.79
N MET A 76 7.45 0.38 2.03
CA MET A 76 8.15 0.19 0.75
C MET A 76 9.49 -0.54 0.93
N GLN A 77 10.27 -0.18 1.95
CA GLN A 77 11.51 -0.90 2.29
C GLN A 77 11.24 -2.37 2.63
N GLY A 78 10.16 -2.65 3.36
CA GLY A 78 9.72 -4.00 3.64
C GLY A 78 9.38 -4.78 2.37
N LEU A 79 8.64 -4.16 1.44
CA LEU A 79 8.31 -4.78 0.15
C LEU A 79 9.56 -5.11 -0.67
N VAL A 80 10.57 -4.23 -0.67
CA VAL A 80 11.87 -4.49 -1.31
C VAL A 80 12.62 -5.62 -0.61
N LYS A 81 12.69 -5.60 0.73
CA LYS A 81 13.39 -6.61 1.54
C LYS A 81 12.83 -8.01 1.35
N HIS A 82 11.51 -8.13 1.17
CA HIS A 82 10.83 -9.41 0.93
C HIS A 82 10.71 -9.76 -0.56
N HIS A 83 11.38 -9.02 -1.45
CA HIS A 83 11.38 -9.23 -2.90
C HIS A 83 9.98 -9.19 -3.55
N ILE A 84 9.05 -8.46 -2.94
CA ILE A 84 7.69 -8.24 -3.47
C ILE A 84 7.71 -7.21 -4.60
N ILE A 85 8.54 -6.17 -4.44
CA ILE A 85 8.82 -5.17 -5.47
C ILE A 85 10.34 -5.10 -5.70
N LYS A 86 10.74 -4.67 -6.89
CA LYS A 86 12.15 -4.36 -7.16
C LYS A 86 12.52 -3.05 -6.47
N CYS A 87 13.77 -2.92 -6.05
CA CYS A 87 14.29 -1.67 -5.53
C CYS A 87 14.22 -0.63 -6.66
N VAL A 88 13.20 0.21 -6.62
CA VAL A 88 13.13 1.40 -7.44
C VAL A 88 14.01 2.40 -6.71
N GLU A 89 15.05 2.92 -7.37
CA GLU A 89 15.82 4.03 -6.82
C GLU A 89 14.85 5.20 -6.62
N LEU A 90 14.37 5.38 -5.39
CA LEU A 90 13.64 6.56 -4.93
C LEU A 90 14.65 7.71 -4.99
N SER A 91 14.78 8.27 -6.19
CA SER A 91 15.72 9.32 -6.58
C SER A 91 15.15 10.70 -6.31
#